data_AF-A0A1A7Y8E3-F1
#
_entry.id   AF-A0A1A7Y8E3-F1
#
_cell.length_a   1.000
_cell.length_b   1.000
_cell.length_c   1.000
_cell.angle_alpha   90.00
_cell.angle_beta   90.00
_cell.angle_gamma   90.00
#
_symmetry.space_group_name_H-M   'P 1'
#
loop_
_entity.id
_entity.type
_entity.pdbx_description
1 polymer ?
#
loop_
_entity_poly.entity_id
_entity_poly.type
_entity_poly.pdbx_seq_one_letter_code
_entity_poly.pdbx_strand_id
1 'polypeptide(L)'
;MEENREAQKPIRLIAAVCNNRGIGKNGHLPWSLPSEFQYFLNTICRVSRPGNLNLMIWGRHCWNSHPESIYPLPNSLHVVLSKTLTKTPDHAHFLCRDFESAVRLAAEPPLADVIETVWILGGTQVYEDALQHPWCDLLYLTDVMADFDCDVFFPEFDKKLFQLQERFPDVPSDVQEENGIKFLCQVFKKEAADVLSI
;
A
#
# COMPACT_ATOMS: atom_id res chain seq x y z
N MET A 1 17.51 30.44 9.05
CA MET A 1 16.32 29.80 9.61
C MET A 1 15.43 29.50 8.44
N GLU A 2 15.65 28.35 7.81
CA GLU A 2 14.81 27.84 6.75
C GLU A 2 13.72 27.06 7.47
N GLU A 3 12.47 27.52 7.40
CA GLU A 3 11.34 26.73 7.89
C GLU A 3 11.36 25.40 7.14
N ASN A 4 11.64 24.30 7.85
CA ASN A 4 11.51 22.94 7.34
C ASN A 4 10.06 22.76 6.85
N ARG A 5 9.82 22.96 5.56
CA ARG A 5 8.56 22.60 4.93
C ARG A 5 8.64 21.12 4.60
N GLU A 6 7.94 20.30 5.37
CA GLU A 6 7.71 18.90 5.05
C GLU A 6 7.22 18.78 3.59
N ALA A 7 7.94 18.00 2.79
CA ALA A 7 7.56 17.77 1.41
C ALA A 7 6.39 16.76 1.39
N GLN A 8 5.20 17.23 1.03
CA GLN A 8 4.05 16.35 0.84
C GLN A 8 4.36 15.28 -0.23
N LYS A 9 4.28 14.00 0.16
CA LYS A 9 4.41 12.85 -0.74
C LYS A 9 3.06 12.15 -0.90
N PRO A 10 2.68 11.73 -2.13
CA PRO A 10 1.47 10.96 -2.33
C PRO A 10 1.55 9.64 -1.55
N ILE A 11 0.50 9.34 -0.79
CA ILE A 11 0.32 8.07 -0.09
C ILE A 11 -0.67 7.23 -0.89
N ARG A 12 -0.29 5.99 -1.19
CA ARG A 12 -1.10 5.06 -1.97
C ARG A 12 -1.17 3.72 -1.28
N LEU A 13 -2.34 3.11 -1.28
CA LEU A 13 -2.53 1.76 -0.73
C LEU A 13 -2.77 0.79 -1.87
N ILE A 14 -2.29 -0.44 -1.69
CA ILE A 14 -2.58 -1.55 -2.59
C ILE A 14 -2.94 -2.80 -1.79
N ALA A 15 -4.02 -3.48 -2.15
CA ALA A 15 -4.42 -4.73 -1.51
C ALA A 15 -5.21 -5.63 -2.49
N ALA A 16 -5.09 -6.95 -2.30
CA ALA A 16 -6.02 -7.92 -2.88
C ALA A 16 -7.01 -8.35 -1.79
N VAL A 17 -8.32 -8.31 -2.11
CA VAL A 17 -9.40 -8.43 -1.14
C VAL A 17 -10.46 -9.37 -1.69
N CYS A 18 -10.87 -10.38 -0.92
CA CYS A 18 -11.93 -11.29 -1.33
C CYS A 18 -13.34 -10.81 -0.95
N ASN A 19 -14.40 -11.48 -1.42
CA ASN A 19 -15.79 -11.03 -1.29
C ASN A 19 -16.20 -10.63 0.15
N ASN A 20 -15.69 -11.32 1.16
CA ASN A 20 -15.96 -11.05 2.58
C ASN A 20 -15.01 -9.99 3.20
N ARG A 21 -14.26 -9.26 2.36
CA ARG A 21 -13.17 -8.34 2.68
C ARG A 21 -11.91 -8.99 3.27
N GLY A 22 -11.79 -10.30 3.22
CA GLY A 22 -10.62 -10.99 3.73
C GLY A 22 -9.35 -10.66 2.95
N ILE A 23 -8.23 -10.55 3.66
CA ILE A 23 -6.90 -10.28 3.09
C ILE A 23 -5.81 -11.22 3.63
N GLY A 24 -6.19 -12.17 4.48
CA GLY A 24 -5.25 -13.07 5.11
C GLY A 24 -5.91 -14.10 6.00
N LYS A 25 -5.26 -15.26 6.11
CA LYS A 25 -5.57 -16.32 7.07
C LYS A 25 -4.27 -16.90 7.63
N ASN A 26 -4.13 -16.97 8.95
CA ASN A 26 -2.96 -17.55 9.60
C ASN A 26 -1.61 -17.01 9.06
N GLY A 27 -1.56 -15.71 8.74
CA GLY A 27 -0.36 -15.05 8.20
C GLY A 27 -0.03 -15.35 6.74
N HIS A 28 -0.99 -15.87 5.95
CA HIS A 28 -0.81 -16.13 4.52
C HIS A 28 -2.02 -15.64 3.72
N LEU A 29 -1.83 -15.41 2.41
CA LEU A 29 -2.96 -15.21 1.51
C LEU A 29 -3.73 -16.55 1.35
N PRO A 30 -5.07 -16.55 1.47
CA PRO A 30 -5.88 -17.76 1.28
C PRO A 30 -5.93 -18.29 -0.16
N TRP A 31 -5.37 -17.54 -1.11
CA TRP A 31 -5.35 -17.83 -2.54
C TRP A 31 -3.94 -17.77 -3.13
N SER A 32 -3.78 -18.33 -4.34
CA SER A 32 -2.54 -18.25 -5.12
C SER A 32 -2.85 -17.67 -6.50
N LEU A 33 -2.47 -16.40 -6.69
CA LEU A 33 -2.65 -15.63 -7.92
C LEU A 33 -1.30 -15.02 -8.36
N PRO A 34 -0.35 -15.82 -8.90
CA PRO A 34 0.95 -15.34 -9.36
C PRO A 34 0.91 -14.10 -10.28
N SER A 35 -0.07 -14.04 -11.18
CA SER A 35 -0.23 -12.90 -12.10
C SER A 35 -0.62 -11.61 -11.37
N GLU A 36 -1.48 -11.70 -10.38
CA GLU A 36 -1.87 -10.62 -9.48
C GLU A 36 -0.69 -10.16 -8.61
N PHE A 37 0.05 -11.12 -8.04
CA PHE A 37 1.22 -10.80 -7.23
C PHE A 37 2.29 -10.07 -8.04
N GLN A 38 2.45 -10.42 -9.32
CA GLN A 38 3.36 -9.69 -10.19
C GLN A 38 2.82 -8.29 -10.57
N TYR A 39 1.50 -8.14 -10.73
CA TYR A 39 0.90 -6.81 -10.85
C TYR A 39 1.17 -5.95 -9.60
N PHE A 40 1.03 -6.52 -8.40
CA PHE A 40 1.37 -5.87 -7.14
C PHE A 40 2.83 -5.39 -7.13
N LEU A 41 3.79 -6.29 -7.38
CA LEU A 41 5.23 -5.97 -7.39
C LEU A 41 5.57 -4.87 -8.40
N ASN A 42 5.07 -4.98 -9.64
CA ASN A 42 5.29 -3.96 -10.66
C ASN A 42 4.74 -2.59 -10.25
N THR A 43 3.56 -2.57 -9.65
CA THR A 43 2.88 -1.34 -9.25
C THR A 43 3.67 -0.61 -8.16
N ILE A 44 4.09 -1.32 -7.12
CA ILE A 44 4.76 -0.72 -5.96
C ILE A 44 6.23 -0.36 -6.23
N CYS A 45 6.88 -0.99 -7.22
CA CYS A 45 8.27 -0.72 -7.57
C CYS A 45 8.44 0.33 -8.68
N ARG A 46 7.35 0.76 -9.32
CA ARG A 46 7.39 1.72 -10.42
C ARG A 46 7.74 3.12 -9.90
N VAL A 47 8.69 3.77 -10.57
CA VAL A 47 9.06 5.17 -10.36
C VAL A 47 9.08 5.89 -11.71
N SER A 48 8.74 7.18 -11.70
CA SER A 48 8.67 7.99 -12.91
C SER A 48 10.04 8.52 -13.38
N ARG A 49 11.02 8.60 -12.47
CA ARG A 49 12.37 9.13 -12.75
C ARG A 49 13.46 8.17 -12.27
N PRO A 50 14.53 7.95 -13.06
CA PRO A 50 15.69 7.19 -12.60
C PRO A 50 16.28 7.79 -11.33
N GLY A 51 16.58 6.95 -10.34
CA GLY A 51 17.13 7.36 -9.05
C GLY A 51 16.09 7.69 -7.98
N ASN A 52 14.82 7.86 -8.35
CA ASN A 52 13.75 7.95 -7.36
C ASN A 52 13.50 6.60 -6.69
N LEU A 53 12.98 6.66 -5.47
CA LEU A 53 12.63 5.51 -4.65
C LEU A 53 11.18 5.62 -4.18
N ASN A 54 10.58 4.48 -3.87
CA ASN A 54 9.31 4.38 -3.18
C ASN A 54 9.55 3.96 -1.73
N LEU A 55 8.83 4.58 -0.79
CA LEU A 55 8.86 4.18 0.62
C LEU A 55 7.69 3.24 0.91
N MET A 56 7.99 1.98 1.20
CA MET A 56 7.01 0.93 1.43
C MET A 56 6.79 0.72 2.93
N ILE A 57 5.58 0.97 3.41
CA ILE A 57 5.20 0.85 4.83
C ILE A 57 4.40 -0.44 5.04
N TRP A 58 4.87 -1.22 6.02
CA TRP A 58 4.32 -2.52 6.39
C TRP A 58 4.01 -2.56 7.88
N GLY A 59 2.92 -3.22 8.25
CA GLY A 59 2.73 -3.70 9.62
C GLY A 59 3.56 -4.96 9.85
N ARG A 60 4.09 -5.14 11.07
CA ARG A 60 4.96 -6.29 11.44
C ARG A 60 4.44 -7.65 10.97
N HIS A 61 3.15 -7.94 11.12
CA HIS A 61 2.60 -9.24 10.72
C HIS A 61 2.58 -9.44 9.20
N CYS A 62 2.31 -8.37 8.45
CA CYS A 62 2.34 -8.39 6.99
C CYS A 62 3.78 -8.48 6.46
N TRP A 63 4.74 -7.82 7.12
CA TRP A 63 6.17 -8.02 6.82
C TRP A 63 6.57 -9.50 6.93
N ASN A 64 6.16 -10.14 8.03
CA ASN A 64 6.52 -11.54 8.30
C ASN A 64 5.78 -12.57 7.43
N SER A 65 4.73 -12.19 6.69
CA SER A 65 3.97 -13.11 5.84
C SER A 65 4.60 -13.31 4.46
N HIS A 66 5.56 -12.47 4.06
CA HIS A 66 6.17 -12.51 2.75
C HIS A 66 7.44 -13.38 2.76
N PRO A 67 7.71 -14.17 1.71
CA PRO A 67 8.92 -14.96 1.62
C PRO A 67 10.14 -14.05 1.41
N GLU A 68 11.24 -14.31 2.13
CA GLU A 68 12.47 -13.49 2.07
C GLU A 68 13.03 -13.34 0.66
N SER A 69 12.76 -14.31 -0.23
CA SER A 69 13.22 -14.33 -1.61
C SER A 69 12.70 -13.18 -2.48
N ILE A 70 11.68 -12.44 -2.04
CA ILE A 70 11.19 -11.27 -2.79
C ILE A 70 12.11 -10.06 -2.61
N TYR A 71 12.97 -10.05 -1.59
CA TYR A 71 13.86 -8.94 -1.32
C TYR A 71 15.24 -9.16 -1.96
N PRO A 72 15.91 -8.09 -2.45
CA PRO A 72 15.45 -6.70 -2.44
C PRO A 72 14.48 -6.39 -3.59
N LEU A 73 13.49 -5.53 -3.32
CA LEU A 73 12.63 -4.97 -4.36
C LEU A 73 13.30 -3.74 -5.01
N PRO A 74 13.22 -3.58 -6.35
CA PRO A 74 13.82 -2.45 -7.03
C PRO A 74 13.17 -1.12 -6.61
N ASN A 75 13.96 -0.06 -6.60
CA ASN A 75 13.53 1.31 -6.30
C ASN A 75 12.75 1.43 -4.98
N SER A 76 13.11 0.66 -3.96
CA SER A 76 12.33 0.57 -2.73
C SER A 76 13.16 0.81 -1.48
N LEU A 77 12.55 1.50 -0.51
CA LEU A 77 12.95 1.51 0.88
C LEU A 77 11.79 0.93 1.71
N HIS A 78 12.12 0.12 2.71
CA HIS A 78 11.13 -0.61 3.50
C HIS A 78 11.09 -0.11 4.94
N VAL A 79 9.89 0.24 5.41
CA VAL A 79 9.60 0.60 6.80
C VAL A 79 8.68 -0.44 7.42
N VAL A 80 9.09 -1.00 8.54
CA VAL A 80 8.23 -1.87 9.36
C VAL A 80 7.70 -1.08 10.54
N LEU A 81 6.38 -1.10 10.73
CA LEU A 81 5.71 -0.55 11.89
C LEU A 81 5.59 -1.61 12.98
N SER A 82 6.15 -1.32 14.16
CA SER A 82 6.00 -2.16 15.33
C SER A 82 6.24 -1.41 16.64
N LYS A 83 5.35 -1.63 17.62
CA LYS A 83 5.50 -1.13 18.99
C LYS A 83 6.40 -2.01 19.87
N THR A 84 6.68 -3.25 19.44
CA THR A 84 7.35 -4.26 20.29
C THR A 84 8.75 -4.64 19.80
N LEU A 85 9.04 -4.49 18.50
CA LEU A 85 10.38 -4.79 17.99
C LEU A 85 11.38 -3.77 18.54
N THR A 86 12.59 -4.23 18.85
CA THR A 86 13.68 -3.37 19.35
C THR A 86 14.78 -3.17 18.30
N LYS A 87 14.70 -3.89 17.19
CA LYS A 87 15.64 -3.85 16.07
C LYS A 87 14.89 -3.88 14.75
N THR A 88 15.44 -3.22 13.75
CA THR A 88 14.97 -3.30 12.37
C THR A 88 15.06 -4.75 11.88
N PRO A 89 13.97 -5.33 11.35
CA PRO A 89 14.00 -6.67 10.75
C PRO A 89 14.98 -6.76 9.58
N ASP A 90 15.41 -7.96 9.25
CA ASP A 90 16.23 -8.21 8.06
C ASP A 90 15.50 -7.70 6.79
N HIS A 91 16.27 -7.19 5.84
CA HIS A 91 15.82 -6.53 4.60
C HIS A 91 15.02 -5.20 4.76
N ALA A 92 14.49 -4.91 5.95
CA ALA A 92 13.90 -3.61 6.23
C ALA A 92 14.98 -2.55 6.39
N HIS A 93 14.68 -1.33 5.96
CA HIS A 93 15.59 -0.18 6.07
C HIS A 93 15.33 0.59 7.36
N PHE A 94 14.06 0.67 7.78
CA PHE A 94 13.64 1.43 8.94
C PHE A 94 12.63 0.66 9.81
N LEU A 95 12.68 0.93 11.10
CA LEU A 95 11.68 0.51 12.09
C LEU A 95 11.04 1.76 12.68
N CYS A 96 9.71 1.89 12.53
CA CYS A 96 8.93 2.99 13.08
C CYS A 96 7.91 2.50 14.11
N ARG A 97 7.53 3.36 15.06
CA ARG A 97 6.58 3.02 16.14
C ARG A 97 5.13 3.27 15.76
N ASP A 98 4.91 4.17 14.82
CA ASP A 98 3.61 4.63 14.36
C ASP A 98 3.67 5.07 12.89
N PHE A 99 2.51 5.19 12.27
CA PHE A 99 2.36 5.55 10.86
C PHE A 99 2.96 6.92 10.54
N GLU A 100 2.70 7.91 11.40
CA GLU A 100 3.13 9.30 11.19
C GLU A 100 4.64 9.46 11.16
N SER A 101 5.37 8.75 12.03
CA SER A 101 6.83 8.72 11.99
C SER A 101 7.38 8.15 10.68
N ALA A 102 6.70 7.17 10.07
CA ALA A 102 7.07 6.62 8.78
C ALA A 102 6.75 7.56 7.62
N VAL A 103 5.63 8.30 7.69
CA VAL A 103 5.29 9.33 6.69
C VAL A 103 6.31 10.47 6.74
N ARG A 104 6.69 10.94 7.93
CA ARG A 104 7.72 11.98 8.09
C ARG A 104 9.07 11.59 7.51
N LEU A 105 9.47 10.31 7.59
CA LEU A 105 10.67 9.83 6.90
C LEU A 105 10.63 10.15 5.40
N ALA A 106 9.48 10.03 4.72
CA ALA A 106 9.37 10.37 3.30
C ALA A 106 9.32 11.88 3.02
N ALA A 107 8.89 12.67 4.00
CA ALA A 107 8.63 14.10 3.87
C ALA A 107 9.81 14.99 4.27
N GLU A 108 10.80 14.44 4.99
CA GLU A 108 11.95 15.18 5.49
C GLU A 108 13.27 14.79 4.80
N PRO A 109 14.22 15.73 4.63
CA PRO A 109 15.55 15.42 4.11
C PRO A 109 16.29 14.39 4.98
N PRO A 110 17.14 13.53 4.36
CA PRO A 110 17.49 13.52 2.94
C PRO A 110 16.52 12.73 2.06
N LEU A 111 15.56 12.00 2.65
CA LEU A 111 14.69 11.11 1.91
C LEU A 111 13.64 11.86 1.08
N ALA A 112 13.22 13.05 1.53
CA ALA A 112 12.34 13.93 0.76
C ALA A 112 12.84 14.21 -0.68
N ASP A 113 14.15 14.16 -0.91
CA ASP A 113 14.74 14.46 -2.22
C ASP A 113 14.62 13.29 -3.22
N VAL A 114 14.45 12.07 -2.72
CA VAL A 114 14.47 10.84 -3.53
C VAL A 114 13.17 10.04 -3.47
N ILE A 115 12.37 10.19 -2.42
CA ILE A 115 11.08 9.49 -2.30
C ILE A 115 10.06 10.11 -3.26
N GLU A 116 9.51 9.28 -4.16
CA GLU A 116 8.46 9.65 -5.10
C GLU A 116 7.08 9.37 -4.51
N THR A 117 6.85 8.15 -4.00
CA THR A 117 5.55 7.70 -3.48
C THR A 117 5.75 6.92 -2.19
N VAL A 118 4.81 7.09 -1.24
CA VAL A 118 4.68 6.25 -0.06
C VAL A 118 3.62 5.18 -0.34
N TRP A 119 4.02 3.90 -0.33
CA TRP A 119 3.13 2.76 -0.55
C TRP A 119 2.78 2.07 0.75
N ILE A 120 1.48 1.83 0.96
CA ILE A 120 0.94 1.15 2.12
C ILE A 120 0.53 -0.26 1.71
N LEU A 121 1.18 -1.25 2.32
CA LEU A 121 1.11 -2.66 1.90
C LEU A 121 0.41 -3.54 2.93
N GLY A 122 -0.21 -2.92 3.93
CA GLY A 122 -1.01 -3.56 4.98
C GLY A 122 -0.24 -3.81 6.27
N GLY A 123 -0.81 -4.47 7.27
CA GLY A 123 -2.17 -5.02 7.31
C GLY A 123 -3.24 -4.00 7.74
N THR A 124 -4.38 -4.52 8.24
CA THR A 124 -5.61 -3.75 8.56
C THR A 124 -5.36 -2.39 9.21
N GLN A 125 -4.64 -2.33 10.34
CA GLN A 125 -4.40 -1.06 11.03
C GLN A 125 -3.65 -0.03 10.19
N VAL A 126 -2.67 -0.48 9.40
CA VAL A 126 -1.87 0.41 8.55
C VAL A 126 -2.71 0.95 7.40
N TYR A 127 -3.63 0.13 6.87
CA TYR A 127 -4.61 0.58 5.89
C TYR A 127 -5.59 1.60 6.49
N GLU A 128 -6.08 1.37 7.72
CA GLU A 128 -6.96 2.32 8.41
C GLU A 128 -6.30 3.69 8.61
N ASP A 129 -5.06 3.70 9.12
CA ASP A 129 -4.28 4.93 9.34
C ASP A 129 -4.09 5.69 8.01
N ALA A 130 -3.76 4.96 6.94
CA ALA A 130 -3.56 5.54 5.62
C ALA A 130 -4.84 6.12 5.00
N LEU A 131 -5.97 5.41 5.09
CA LEU A 131 -7.26 5.87 4.56
C LEU A 131 -7.70 7.20 5.18
N GLN A 132 -7.34 7.44 6.44
CA GLN A 132 -7.63 8.69 7.15
C GLN A 132 -6.64 9.81 6.82
N HIS A 133 -5.47 9.49 6.25
CA HIS A 133 -4.42 10.46 6.02
C HIS A 133 -4.80 11.46 4.88
N PRO A 134 -4.54 12.77 5.05
CA PRO A 134 -4.87 13.76 4.03
C PRO A 134 -4.11 13.54 2.71
N TRP A 135 -2.89 13.00 2.76
CA TRP A 135 -2.06 12.76 1.58
C TRP A 135 -2.36 11.44 0.86
N CYS A 136 -3.32 10.65 1.34
CA CYS A 136 -3.75 9.43 0.67
C CYS A 136 -4.56 9.77 -0.58
N ASP A 137 -4.01 9.54 -1.78
CA ASP A 137 -4.63 9.96 -3.04
C ASP A 137 -5.26 8.80 -3.83
N LEU A 138 -4.64 7.61 -3.81
CA LEU A 138 -5.09 6.44 -4.58
C LEU A 138 -5.15 5.16 -3.75
N LEU A 139 -6.16 4.36 -4.07
CA LEU A 139 -6.35 3.01 -3.55
C LEU A 139 -6.44 2.02 -4.70
N TYR A 140 -5.44 1.15 -4.81
CA TYR A 140 -5.39 0.04 -5.73
C TYR A 140 -5.98 -1.19 -5.05
N LEU A 141 -7.11 -1.67 -5.55
CA LEU A 141 -7.77 -2.85 -5.00
C LEU A 141 -7.90 -3.91 -6.06
N THR A 142 -7.34 -5.09 -5.81
CA THR A 142 -7.70 -6.29 -6.56
C THR A 142 -8.91 -6.94 -5.89
N ASP A 143 -10.05 -6.91 -6.56
CA ASP A 143 -11.27 -7.60 -6.16
C ASP A 143 -11.15 -9.09 -6.50
N VAL A 144 -10.89 -9.93 -5.50
CA VAL A 144 -10.81 -11.39 -5.63
C VAL A 144 -12.22 -11.96 -5.50
N MET A 145 -12.81 -12.37 -6.62
CA MET A 145 -14.23 -12.71 -6.75
C MET A 145 -14.56 -14.12 -6.23
N ALA A 146 -14.16 -14.42 -5.00
CA ALA A 146 -14.38 -15.69 -4.32
C ALA A 146 -14.47 -15.48 -2.80
N ASP A 147 -15.03 -16.45 -2.08
CA ASP A 147 -15.09 -16.46 -0.62
C ASP A 147 -13.99 -17.35 -0.04
N PHE A 148 -13.30 -16.83 0.99
CA PHE A 148 -12.28 -17.57 1.73
C PHE A 148 -12.48 -17.41 3.23
N ASP A 149 -12.09 -18.43 4.00
CA ASP A 149 -11.98 -18.31 5.46
C ASP A 149 -10.78 -17.42 5.80
N CYS A 150 -11.04 -16.26 6.39
CA CYS A 150 -10.06 -15.20 6.68
C CYS A 150 -10.11 -14.82 8.15
N ASP A 151 -8.98 -14.39 8.70
CA ASP A 151 -8.87 -13.82 10.06
C ASP A 151 -8.35 -12.37 10.07
N VAL A 152 -7.89 -11.88 8.91
CA VAL A 152 -7.53 -10.48 8.68
C VAL A 152 -8.38 -9.92 7.55
N PHE A 153 -8.91 -8.72 7.75
CA PHE A 153 -9.86 -8.09 6.83
C PHE A 153 -9.41 -6.68 6.43
N PHE A 154 -9.69 -6.29 5.19
CA PHE A 154 -9.51 -4.93 4.71
C PHE A 154 -10.56 -4.01 5.37
N PRO A 155 -10.18 -2.81 5.83
CA PRO A 155 -11.13 -1.89 6.46
C PRO A 155 -12.18 -1.36 5.47
N GLU A 156 -13.33 -0.91 5.98
CA GLU A 156 -14.24 -0.10 5.17
C GLU A 156 -13.60 1.24 4.85
N PHE A 157 -13.95 1.78 3.69
CA PHE A 157 -13.57 3.11 3.27
C PHE A 157 -14.76 3.83 2.67
N ASP A 158 -14.78 5.16 2.79
CA ASP A 158 -15.85 5.98 2.26
C ASP A 158 -15.79 6.05 0.74
N LYS A 159 -16.73 5.38 0.06
CA LYS A 159 -16.84 5.38 -1.40
C LYS A 159 -17.30 6.70 -2.00
N LYS A 160 -17.80 7.65 -1.19
CA LYS A 160 -18.06 9.03 -1.64
C LYS A 160 -16.75 9.80 -1.76
N LEU A 161 -15.83 9.53 -0.84
CA LEU A 161 -14.51 10.15 -0.80
C LEU A 161 -13.56 9.48 -1.79
N PHE A 162 -13.59 8.15 -1.90
CA PHE A 162 -12.77 7.37 -2.83
C PHE A 162 -13.63 6.83 -3.96
N GLN A 163 -13.57 7.46 -5.13
CA GLN A 163 -14.40 7.11 -6.28
C GLN A 163 -13.67 6.16 -7.24
N LEU A 164 -14.37 5.12 -7.68
CA LEU A 164 -13.86 4.17 -8.66
C LEU A 164 -13.53 4.88 -9.97
N GLN A 165 -12.33 4.63 -10.49
CA GLN A 165 -11.90 5.10 -11.79
C GLN A 165 -12.28 4.05 -12.84
N GLU A 166 -13.09 4.42 -13.85
CA GLU A 166 -13.52 3.49 -14.91
C GLU A 166 -12.33 2.89 -15.67
N ARG A 167 -11.25 3.67 -15.81
CA ARG A 167 -9.97 3.24 -16.38
C ARG A 167 -8.84 3.95 -15.64
N PHE A 168 -7.73 3.24 -15.48
CA PHE A 168 -6.52 3.83 -14.91
C PHE A 168 -5.30 3.33 -15.71
N PRO A 169 -4.30 4.19 -15.99
CA PRO A 169 -3.10 3.78 -16.72
C PRO A 169 -2.41 2.57 -16.07
N ASP A 170 -1.99 1.62 -16.91
CA ASP A 170 -1.26 0.41 -16.52
C ASP A 170 -2.02 -0.53 -15.58
N VAL A 171 -3.34 -0.38 -15.46
CA VAL A 171 -4.22 -1.27 -14.69
C VAL A 171 -5.09 -2.07 -15.64
N PRO A 172 -5.09 -3.42 -15.57
CA PRO A 172 -5.95 -4.26 -16.40
C PRO A 172 -7.43 -3.92 -16.18
N SER A 173 -8.17 -3.64 -17.26
CA SER A 173 -9.60 -3.30 -17.17
C SER A 173 -10.53 -4.52 -17.20
N ASP A 174 -10.01 -5.67 -17.62
CA ASP A 174 -10.78 -6.89 -17.80
C ASP A 174 -10.63 -7.82 -16.59
N VAL A 175 -11.67 -8.63 -16.36
CA VAL A 175 -11.62 -9.70 -15.37
C VAL A 175 -10.56 -10.72 -15.79
N GLN A 176 -9.64 -11.01 -14.89
CA GLN A 176 -8.62 -12.03 -15.03
C GLN A 176 -9.08 -13.31 -14.32
N GLU A 177 -8.53 -14.45 -14.73
CA GLU A 177 -8.83 -15.74 -14.11
C GLU A 177 -7.55 -16.57 -14.01
N GLU A 178 -7.25 -17.06 -12.81
CA GLU A 178 -6.11 -17.92 -12.53
C GLU A 178 -6.52 -18.96 -11.50
N ASN A 179 -6.20 -20.24 -11.73
CA ASN A 179 -6.55 -21.34 -10.83
C ASN A 179 -8.06 -21.43 -10.50
N GLY A 180 -8.94 -21.03 -11.43
CA GLY A 180 -10.39 -21.00 -11.25
C GLY A 180 -10.89 -19.87 -10.36
N ILE A 181 -10.03 -18.92 -9.98
CA ILE A 181 -10.36 -17.73 -9.20
C ILE A 181 -10.35 -16.54 -10.15
N LYS A 182 -11.47 -15.82 -10.20
CA LYS A 182 -11.59 -14.58 -10.96
C LYS A 182 -11.17 -13.39 -10.10
N PHE A 183 -10.52 -12.42 -10.71
CA PHE A 183 -10.19 -11.17 -10.02
C PHE A 183 -10.15 -9.98 -10.98
N LEU A 184 -10.35 -8.78 -10.44
CA LEU A 184 -10.32 -7.52 -11.18
C LEU A 184 -9.50 -6.48 -10.43
N CYS A 185 -8.49 -5.90 -11.09
CA CYS A 185 -7.72 -4.79 -10.54
C CYS A 185 -8.49 -3.48 -10.73
N GLN A 186 -8.70 -2.74 -9.65
CA GLN A 186 -9.46 -1.49 -9.61
C GLN A 186 -8.62 -0.39 -8.96
N VAL A 187 -8.89 0.85 -9.36
CA VAL A 187 -8.31 2.04 -8.71
C VAL A 187 -9.42 2.94 -8.24
N PHE A 188 -9.37 3.32 -6.97
CA PHE A 188 -10.21 4.36 -6.40
C PHE A 188 -9.35 5.59 -6.15
N LYS A 189 -9.85 6.77 -6.52
CA LYS A 189 -9.17 8.04 -6.32
C LYS A 189 -9.90 8.85 -5.26
N LYS A 190 -9.14 9.43 -4.33
CA LYS A 190 -9.68 10.37 -3.36
C LYS A 190 -10.09 11.66 -4.07
N GLU A 191 -11.36 12.04 -3.98
CA GLU A 191 -11.81 13.34 -4.41
C GLU A 191 -11.19 14.42 -3.52
N ALA A 192 -10.71 15.49 -4.15
CA ALA A 192 -10.30 16.66 -3.40
C ALA A 192 -11.55 17.16 -2.65
N ALA A 193 -11.45 17.32 -1.34
CA ALA A 193 -12.53 17.97 -0.60
C ALA A 193 -12.73 19.34 -1.24
N ASP A 194 -13.93 19.60 -1.78
CA ASP A 194 -14.32 20.93 -2.19
C ASP A 194 -14.10 21.84 -0.98
N VAL A 195 -13.05 22.65 -1.03
CA VAL A 195 -12.91 23.77 -0.12
C VAL A 195 -14.00 24.74 -0.54
N LEU A 196 -15.20 24.55 -0.02
CA LEU A 196 -16.21 25.59 0.01
C LEU A 196 -15.60 26.72 0.82
N SER A 197 -15.02 27.67 0.09
CA SER A 197 -14.69 28.99 0.56
C SER A 197 -15.96 29.61 1.16
N ILE A 198 -16.00 29.68 2.49
CA ILE A 198 -16.90 30.56 3.23
C ILE A 198 -16.10 31.81 3.59
#